data_AF-A0A3B8N085-F1
#
_entry.id   AF-A0A3B8N085-F1
#
_cell.length_a   1.000
_cell.length_b   1.000
_cell.length_c   1.000
_cell.angle_alpha   90.00
_cell.angle_beta   90.00
_cell.angle_gamma   90.00
#
_symmetry.space_group_name_H-M   'P 1'
#
loop_
_entity.id
_entity.type
_entity.pdbx_description
1 polymer ?
#
loop_
_entity_poly.entity_id
_entity_poly.type
_entity_poly.pdbx_seq_one_letter_code
_entity_poly.pdbx_strand_id
1 'polypeptide(L)'
;MWKVTPMVILLLSAGLESIPDEVYEASNIDGATAWQTFKYVTLPLLKPSITMALILRAIDAFRIFELVLVLAGRATPVISTFAYDEYNNYANAYTSAAASTILLLIIAVFIVSYLKIAGTKEER
;
A
#
# COMPACT_ATOMS: atom_id res chain seq x y z
N MET A 1 -4.14 -9.53 8.51
CA MET A 1 -4.02 -10.13 7.17
C MET A 1 -5.36 -10.60 6.60
N TRP A 2 -6.18 -11.40 7.28
CA TRP A 2 -7.47 -11.91 6.72
C TRP A 2 -8.53 -10.84 6.39
N LYS A 3 -8.52 -9.68 7.08
CA LYS A 3 -9.54 -8.63 6.93
C LYS A 3 -9.40 -7.86 5.63
N VAL A 4 -8.22 -7.90 5.03
CA VAL A 4 -7.82 -7.02 3.93
C VAL A 4 -7.69 -7.78 2.60
N THR A 5 -7.80 -9.10 2.64
CA THR A 5 -7.85 -9.97 1.47
C THR A 5 -9.09 -9.73 0.59
N PRO A 6 -10.32 -9.56 1.14
CA PRO A 6 -11.52 -9.38 0.32
C PRO A 6 -11.46 -8.13 -0.55
N MET A 7 -10.95 -7.02 0.02
CA MET A 7 -10.83 -5.74 -0.66
C MET A 7 -9.86 -5.80 -1.84
N VAL A 8 -8.71 -6.48 -1.68
CA VAL A 8 -7.73 -6.65 -2.77
C VAL A 8 -8.31 -7.54 -3.87
N ILE A 9 -9.02 -8.61 -3.50
CA ILE A 9 -9.69 -9.50 -4.48
C ILE A 9 -10.73 -8.72 -5.29
N LEU A 10 -11.56 -7.89 -4.64
CA LEU A 10 -12.55 -7.06 -5.33
C LEU A 10 -11.89 -6.10 -6.32
N LEU A 11 -10.79 -5.46 -5.92
CA LEU A 11 -10.09 -4.50 -6.77
C LEU A 11 -9.39 -5.16 -7.96
N LEU A 12 -8.83 -6.34 -7.75
CA LEU A 12 -8.27 -7.15 -8.84
C LEU A 12 -9.36 -7.72 -9.75
N SER A 13 -10.52 -8.10 -9.21
CA SER A 13 -11.66 -8.58 -9.99
C SER A 13 -12.22 -7.48 -10.88
N ALA A 14 -12.39 -6.27 -10.34
CA ALA A 14 -12.78 -5.09 -11.13
C ALA A 14 -11.74 -4.77 -12.22
N GLY A 15 -10.46 -4.94 -11.91
CA GLY A 15 -9.37 -4.79 -12.88
C GLY A 15 -9.31 -5.90 -13.95
N LEU A 16 -9.85 -7.08 -13.66
CA LEU A 16 -10.00 -8.17 -14.63
C LEU A 16 -11.22 -7.94 -15.53
N GLU A 17 -12.35 -7.52 -14.95
CA GLU A 17 -13.58 -7.16 -15.69
C GLU A 17 -13.36 -6.00 -16.66
N SER A 18 -12.41 -5.10 -16.39
CA SER A 18 -12.09 -4.00 -17.31
C SER A 18 -11.31 -4.45 -18.56
N ILE A 19 -10.80 -5.68 -18.59
CA ILE A 19 -10.05 -6.20 -19.75
C ILE A 19 -11.07 -6.78 -20.76
N PRO A 20 -11.14 -6.25 -21.99
CA PRO A 20 -12.07 -6.77 -23.00
C PRO A 20 -11.75 -8.23 -23.38
N ASP A 21 -12.78 -9.05 -23.55
CA ASP A 21 -12.65 -10.46 -23.95
C ASP A 21 -11.96 -10.63 -25.32
N GLU A 22 -12.12 -9.65 -26.21
CA GLU A 22 -11.48 -9.59 -27.53
C GLU A 22 -9.94 -9.74 -27.46
N VAL A 23 -9.32 -9.24 -26.39
CA VAL A 23 -7.86 -9.34 -26.21
C VAL A 23 -7.43 -10.78 -25.88
N TYR A 24 -8.29 -11.52 -25.17
CA TYR A 24 -8.08 -12.93 -24.90
C TYR A 24 -8.29 -13.78 -26.15
N GLU A 25 -9.32 -13.47 -26.94
CA GLU A 25 -9.56 -14.13 -28.23
C GLU A 25 -8.40 -13.91 -29.21
N ALA A 26 -7.87 -12.68 -29.29
CA ALA A 26 -6.69 -12.37 -30.10
C ALA A 26 -5.47 -13.20 -29.66
N SER A 27 -5.23 -13.33 -28.36
CA SER A 27 -4.12 -14.15 -27.84
C SER A 27 -4.25 -15.63 -28.19
N ASN A 28 -5.49 -16.14 -28.27
CA ASN A 28 -5.78 -17.52 -28.63
C ASN A 28 -5.61 -17.76 -30.13
N ILE A 29 -5.99 -16.79 -30.97
CA ILE A 29 -5.75 -16.81 -32.42
C ILE A 29 -4.24 -16.82 -32.72
N ASP A 30 -3.45 -16.06 -31.96
CA ASP A 30 -1.99 -16.02 -32.05
C ASP A 30 -1.29 -17.29 -31.51
N GLY A 31 -2.06 -18.27 -31.00
CA GLY A 31 -1.54 -19.53 -30.48
C GLY A 31 -0.78 -19.37 -29.15
N ALA A 32 -1.03 -18.31 -28.40
CA ALA A 32 -0.40 -18.10 -27.10
C ALA A 32 -0.90 -19.14 -26.08
N THR A 33 0.02 -19.73 -25.34
CA THR A 33 -0.32 -20.60 -24.20
C THR A 33 -0.89 -19.79 -23.03
N ALA A 34 -1.70 -20.41 -22.16
CA ALA A 34 -2.33 -19.74 -21.02
C ALA A 34 -1.33 -18.97 -20.12
N TRP A 35 -0.09 -19.46 -19.97
CA TRP A 35 0.95 -18.76 -19.22
C TRP A 35 1.48 -17.52 -19.95
N GLN A 36 1.60 -17.57 -21.29
CA GLN A 36 1.97 -16.42 -22.11
C GLN A 36 0.86 -15.36 -22.08
N THR A 37 -0.40 -15.76 -22.23
CA THR A 37 -1.55 -14.85 -22.09
C THR A 37 -1.56 -14.19 -20.71
N PHE A 38 -1.37 -14.95 -19.63
CA PHE A 38 -1.29 -14.37 -18.29
C PHE A 38 -0.15 -13.34 -18.15
N LYS A 39 1.06 -13.69 -18.59
CA LYS A 39 2.25 -12.83 -18.39
C LYS A 39 2.29 -11.61 -19.32
N TYR A 40 1.84 -11.76 -20.57
CA TYR A 40 1.99 -10.75 -21.62
C TYR A 40 0.71 -9.98 -21.93
N VAL A 41 -0.46 -10.49 -21.52
CA VAL A 41 -1.75 -9.83 -21.72
C VAL A 41 -2.34 -9.42 -20.37
N THR A 42 -2.67 -10.40 -19.53
CA THR A 42 -3.40 -10.17 -18.28
C THR A 42 -2.61 -9.31 -17.29
N LEU A 43 -1.36 -9.68 -16.98
CA LEU A 43 -0.51 -8.99 -16.01
C LEU A 43 -0.20 -7.52 -16.38
N PRO A 44 0.20 -7.17 -17.62
CA PRO A 44 0.42 -5.77 -17.99
C PRO A 44 -0.85 -4.95 -18.04
N LEU A 45 -1.99 -5.52 -18.45
CA LEU A 45 -3.28 -4.82 -18.45
C LEU A 45 -3.86 -4.64 -17.04
N LEU A 46 -3.55 -5.55 -16.11
CA LEU A 46 -3.88 -5.42 -14.69
C LEU A 46 -2.98 -4.45 -13.92
N LYS A 47 -1.82 -4.06 -14.48
CA LYS A 47 -0.86 -3.15 -13.84
C LYS A 47 -1.50 -1.87 -13.25
N PRO A 48 -2.38 -1.12 -13.96
CA PRO A 48 -3.06 0.03 -13.39
C PRO A 48 -3.91 -0.32 -12.15
N SER A 49 -4.68 -1.40 -12.20
CA SER A 49 -5.52 -1.86 -11.08
C SER A 49 -4.70 -2.34 -9.88
N ILE A 50 -3.58 -3.04 -10.13
CA ILE A 50 -2.61 -3.43 -9.09
C ILE A 50 -1.99 -2.20 -8.44
N THR A 51 -1.66 -1.18 -9.24
CA THR A 51 -1.06 0.08 -8.74
C THR A 51 -2.05 0.81 -7.85
N MET A 52 -3.32 0.90 -8.25
CA MET A 52 -4.38 1.48 -7.42
C MET A 52 -4.58 0.70 -6.12
N ALA A 53 -4.59 -0.64 -6.18
CA ALA A 53 -4.68 -1.50 -5.00
C ALA A 53 -3.52 -1.28 -4.03
N LEU A 54 -2.30 -1.13 -4.57
CA LEU A 54 -1.08 -0.88 -3.78
C LEU A 54 -1.10 0.50 -3.12
N ILE A 55 -1.56 1.54 -3.81
CA ILE A 55 -1.67 2.89 -3.24
C ILE A 55 -2.67 2.90 -2.08
N LEU A 56 -3.87 2.36 -2.29
CA LEU A 56 -4.89 2.25 -1.25
C LEU A 56 -4.37 1.43 -0.06
N ARG A 57 -3.68 0.32 -0.33
CA ARG A 57 -3.05 -0.50 0.71
C ARG A 57 -1.92 0.22 1.43
N ALA A 58 -1.14 1.04 0.75
CA ALA A 58 -0.10 1.84 1.37
C ALA A 58 -0.72 2.87 2.31
N ILE A 59 -1.78 3.56 1.87
CA ILE A 59 -2.54 4.51 2.71
C ILE A 59 -3.09 3.81 3.96
N ASP A 60 -3.74 2.65 3.81
CA ASP A 60 -4.26 1.88 4.95
C ASP A 60 -3.15 1.34 5.86
N ALA A 61 -2.00 0.96 5.30
CA ALA A 61 -0.84 0.53 6.08
C ALA A 61 -0.22 1.68 6.88
N PHE A 62 -0.24 2.91 6.36
CA PHE A 62 0.12 4.10 7.14
C PHE A 62 -0.90 4.37 8.27
N ARG A 63 -2.18 4.07 8.06
CA ARG A 63 -3.22 4.18 9.10
C ARG A 63 -3.16 3.10 10.18
N ILE A 64 -2.46 1.99 9.99
CA ILE A 64 -2.21 0.97 11.04
C ILE A 64 -1.50 1.56 12.27
N PHE A 65 -0.89 2.73 12.15
CA PHE A 65 -0.42 3.51 13.30
C PHE A 65 -1.52 3.75 14.36
N GLU A 66 -2.77 3.97 13.93
CA GLU A 66 -3.93 4.06 14.83
C GLU A 66 -4.25 2.69 15.45
N LEU A 67 -4.08 1.60 14.69
CA LEU A 67 -4.36 0.25 15.14
C LEU A 67 -3.37 -0.23 16.22
N VAL A 68 -2.09 0.16 16.14
CA VAL A 68 -1.11 -0.15 17.21
C VAL A 68 -1.46 0.59 18.50
N LEU A 69 -1.92 1.84 18.40
CA LEU A 69 -2.40 2.59 19.56
C LEU A 69 -3.63 1.94 20.22
N VAL A 70 -4.55 1.40 19.41
CA VAL A 70 -5.81 0.78 19.86
C VAL A 70 -5.63 -0.67 20.35
N LEU A 71 -4.79 -1.48 19.69
CA LEU A 71 -4.61 -2.90 20.02
C LEU A 71 -3.45 -3.19 20.97
N ALA A 72 -2.37 -2.43 20.93
CA ALA A 72 -1.09 -2.81 21.56
C ALA A 72 -0.81 -2.13 22.89
N GLY A 73 -1.86 -1.60 23.56
CA GLY A 73 -1.79 -0.86 24.82
C GLY A 73 -0.51 -1.07 25.62
N ARG A 74 0.30 0.00 25.74
CA ARG A 74 1.54 0.12 26.54
C ARG A 74 2.68 -0.89 26.31
N ALA A 75 2.51 -1.98 25.55
CA ALA A 75 3.45 -3.12 25.58
C ALA A 75 4.39 -3.23 24.36
N THR A 76 4.24 -2.40 23.33
CA THR A 76 5.19 -2.37 22.20
C THR A 76 5.86 -0.99 22.08
N PRO A 77 7.20 -0.91 22.13
CA PRO A 77 7.94 0.34 22.00
C PRO A 77 8.00 0.75 20.54
N VAL A 78 6.90 1.28 20.02
CA VAL A 78 6.91 2.09 18.79
C VAL A 78 7.13 3.54 19.18
N ILE A 79 7.83 4.32 18.34
CA ILE A 79 8.18 5.74 18.61
C ILE A 79 6.93 6.57 18.97
N SER A 80 5.76 6.14 18.50
CA SER A 80 4.47 6.76 18.76
C SER A 80 3.90 6.54 20.15
N THR A 81 4.00 5.33 20.70
CA THR A 81 3.61 5.05 22.08
C THR A 81 4.57 5.74 23.04
N PHE A 82 5.86 5.81 22.70
CA PHE A 82 6.85 6.59 23.45
C PHE A 82 6.49 8.09 23.49
N ALA A 83 6.20 8.71 22.33
CA ALA A 83 5.83 10.12 22.28
C ALA A 83 4.56 10.44 23.09
N TYR A 84 3.58 9.54 23.07
CA TYR A 84 2.32 9.69 23.81
C TYR A 84 2.48 9.50 25.32
N ASP A 85 3.28 8.51 25.74
CA ASP A 85 3.57 8.24 27.16
C ASP A 85 4.37 9.37 27.78
N GLU A 86 5.34 9.91 27.04
CA GLU A 86 6.16 11.05 27.44
C GLU A 86 5.35 12.34 27.60
N TYR A 87 4.31 12.51 26.79
CA TYR A 87 3.42 13.68 26.87
C TYR A 87 2.44 13.57 28.04
N ASN A 88 1.83 12.38 28.23
CA ASN A 88 0.74 12.21 29.20
C ASN A 88 1.20 11.75 30.59
N ASN A 89 2.25 10.93 30.70
CA ASN A 89 2.71 10.38 31.98
C ASN A 89 3.91 11.14 32.56
N TYR A 90 4.74 11.75 31.70
CA TYR A 90 5.93 12.49 32.13
C TYR A 90 5.83 14.01 31.92
N ALA A 91 4.76 14.50 31.29
CA ALA A 91 4.53 15.92 30.97
C ALA A 91 5.68 16.58 30.18
N ASN A 92 6.50 15.79 29.50
CA ASN A 92 7.68 16.24 28.78
C ASN A 92 7.33 16.55 27.31
N ALA A 93 6.65 17.68 27.11
CA ALA A 93 6.17 18.09 25.80
C ALA A 93 7.27 18.21 24.73
N TYR A 94 8.50 18.56 25.13
CA TYR A 94 9.63 18.71 24.21
C TYR A 94 10.10 17.36 23.62
N THR A 95 10.20 16.33 24.43
CA THR A 95 10.63 14.99 24.02
C THR A 95 9.58 14.33 23.12
N SER A 96 8.29 14.50 23.46
CA SER A 96 7.17 14.05 22.62
C SER A 96 7.14 14.75 21.27
N ALA A 97 7.33 16.08 21.24
CA ALA A 97 7.35 16.85 20.00
C ALA A 97 8.52 16.41 19.09
N ALA A 98 9.70 16.16 19.66
CA ALA A 98 10.85 15.65 18.91
C ALA A 98 10.58 14.26 18.31
N ALA A 99 10.04 13.33 19.10
CA ALA A 99 9.69 11.99 18.64
C ALA A 99 8.62 11.99 17.53
N SER A 100 7.57 12.81 17.67
CA SER A 100 6.55 12.99 16.63
C SER A 100 7.10 13.62 15.35
N THR A 101 8.02 14.58 15.47
CA THR A 101 8.65 15.24 14.31
C THR A 101 9.56 14.29 13.55
N ILE A 102 10.37 13.49 14.25
CA ILE A 102 11.23 12.47 13.63
C ILE A 102 10.40 11.42 12.90
N LEU A 103 9.32 10.97 13.53
CA LEU A 103 8.38 10.04 12.90
C LEU A 103 7.78 10.62 11.61
N LEU A 104 7.34 11.88 11.64
CA LEU A 104 6.80 12.58 10.48
C LEU A 104 7.82 12.64 9.34
N LEU A 105 9.10 12.94 9.63
CA LEU A 105 10.16 13.00 8.63
C LEU A 105 10.42 11.63 7.99
N ILE A 106 10.45 10.55 8.78
CA ILE A 106 10.62 9.18 8.26
C ILE A 106 9.48 8.83 7.29
N ILE A 107 8.24 9.15 7.69
CA ILE A 107 7.05 8.91 6.86
C ILE A 107 7.13 9.73 5.57
N ALA A 108 7.49 11.02 5.66
CA ALA A 108 7.62 11.90 4.49
C ALA A 108 8.69 11.38 3.51
N VAL A 109 9.85 10.93 4.00
CA VAL A 109 10.91 10.34 3.17
C VAL A 109 10.41 9.07 2.48
N PHE A 110 9.71 8.20 3.18
CA PHE A 110 9.12 7.00 2.58
C PHE A 110 8.11 7.33 1.48
N ILE A 111 7.22 8.30 1.72
CA ILE A 111 6.22 8.73 0.74
C ILE A 111 6.89 9.33 -0.50
N VAL A 112 7.83 10.26 -0.32
CA VAL A 112 8.55 10.88 -1.44
C VAL A 112 9.35 9.84 -2.23
N SER A 113 9.98 8.88 -1.54
CA SER A 113 10.72 7.79 -2.20
C SER A 113 9.78 6.88 -3.00
N TYR A 114 8.65 6.50 -2.42
CA TYR A 114 7.63 5.69 -3.09
C TYR A 114 7.06 6.42 -4.32
N LEU A 115 6.71 7.71 -4.19
CA LEU A 115 6.21 8.52 -5.30
C LEU A 115 7.24 8.71 -6.41
N LYS A 116 8.53 8.90 -6.08
CA LYS A 116 9.59 8.95 -7.09
C LYS A 116 9.73 7.61 -7.83
N ILE A 117 9.72 6.49 -7.12
CA ILE A 117 9.86 5.16 -7.71
C ILE A 117 8.62 4.78 -8.55
N ALA A 118 7.43 5.18 -8.10
CA ALA A 118 6.17 4.94 -8.79
C ALA A 118 5.99 5.86 -10.01
N GLY A 119 6.26 7.17 -9.87
CA GLY A 119 6.13 8.17 -10.94
C GLY A 119 7.15 7.99 -12.08
N THR A 120 8.35 7.46 -11.78
CA THR A 120 9.34 7.16 -12.84
C THR A 120 8.89 6.02 -13.76
N LYS A 121 7.86 5.24 -13.38
CA LYS A 121 7.31 4.15 -14.18
C LYS A 121 6.16 4.54 -15.10
N GLU A 122 5.70 5.79 -15.04
CA GLU A 122 4.59 6.32 -15.85
C GLU A 122 5.07 7.11 -17.08
N GLU A 123 6.36 7.49 -17.14
CA GLU A 123 6.99 8.19 -18.29
C GLU A 123 7.74 7.26 -19.28
N ARG A 124 7.54 5.94 -19.20
CA ARG A 124 8.14 4.97 -20.16
C ARG A 124 7.16 3.93 -20.66
#